data_AF-A0A135S8D3-F1
#
_entry.id   AF-A0A135S8D3-F1
#
_cell.length_a   1.000
_cell.length_b   1.000
_cell.length_c   1.000
_cell.angle_alpha   90.00
_cell.angle_beta   90.00
_cell.angle_gamma   90.00
#
_symmetry.space_group_name_H-M   'P 1'
#
loop_
_entity.id
_entity.type
_entity.pdbx_description
1 polymer ?
#
loop_
_entity_poly.entity_id
_entity_poly.type
_entity_poly.pdbx_seq_one_letter_code
_entity_poly.pdbx_strand_id
1 'polypeptide(L)'
;MSGANSWLARQRKSDLVEIAELTGLTGYENQKKADLEVTLDEYLAENTIQFSQNPKLAGYYTSRSKAAGSPVKREAPLTDLVKSTRRRATRAIEELQPEPEPERAESSSPEPAFSTALATRTPARNLSLASRIPLPATPADVAEAVDRHTVALRERATELYDQSGIQEGTQAVRSSLSTVTSVLFTVAAFEAWNLRAEVLPLRYAFTVPAIPALGTNFYPVYVPDAFLFVTSSFWSPVTLWTLTSVLIPSLFGYFYNLSAASHPQPRGRKSSTVEYNVDPLVFSIVKALISFIVYAQKVNFGGWVNENSIDRINGALYGEWKGILTGAAITGLVSLYDAVLKK
;
A
#
# COMPACT_ATOMS: atom_id res chain seq x y z
N MET A 1 17.41 -20.40 21.95
CA MET A 1 18.71 -19.67 21.97
C MET A 1 18.42 -18.30 22.54
N SER A 2 18.71 -18.08 23.82
CA SER A 2 18.63 -16.77 24.46
C SER A 2 19.61 -15.83 23.76
N GLY A 3 19.10 -14.75 23.16
CA GLY A 3 19.95 -13.76 22.52
C GLY A 3 20.76 -13.00 23.57
N ALA A 4 22.06 -12.82 23.34
CA ALA A 4 22.91 -11.99 24.19
C ALA A 4 22.40 -10.54 24.25
N ASN A 5 22.66 -9.87 25.37
CA ASN A 5 22.27 -8.47 25.57
C ASN A 5 22.85 -7.55 24.49
N SER A 6 22.01 -6.67 23.94
CA SER A 6 22.39 -5.73 22.87
C SER A 6 23.59 -4.83 23.19
N TRP A 7 23.87 -4.60 24.47
CA TRP A 7 25.05 -3.84 24.90
C TRP A 7 26.35 -4.64 24.71
N LEU A 8 26.35 -5.94 25.04
CA LEU A 8 27.52 -6.83 24.84
C LEU A 8 27.80 -7.03 23.35
N ALA A 9 26.75 -7.18 22.54
CA ALA A 9 26.87 -7.33 21.08
C ALA A 9 27.59 -6.14 20.41
N ARG A 10 27.46 -4.93 20.98
CA ARG A 10 28.09 -3.70 20.46
C ARG A 10 29.57 -3.59 20.80
N GLN A 11 30.05 -4.31 21.80
CA GLN A 11 31.46 -4.22 22.23
C GLN A 11 32.38 -4.97 21.27
N ARG A 12 33.65 -4.51 21.19
CA ARG A 12 34.69 -5.23 20.44
C ARG A 12 35.11 -6.47 21.24
N LYS A 13 35.71 -7.45 20.57
CA LYS A 13 36.19 -8.68 21.24
C LYS A 13 37.24 -8.35 22.32
N SER A 14 38.08 -7.33 22.10
CA SER A 14 39.04 -6.83 23.12
C SER A 14 38.34 -6.41 24.40
N ASP A 15 37.26 -5.63 24.27
CA ASP A 15 36.56 -5.03 25.39
C ASP A 15 35.76 -6.10 26.16
N LEU A 16 35.24 -7.12 25.46
CA LEU A 16 34.63 -8.29 26.09
C LEU A 16 35.65 -9.11 26.89
N VAL A 17 36.89 -9.21 26.42
CA VAL A 17 37.98 -9.89 27.14
C VAL A 17 38.38 -9.10 28.39
N GLU A 18 38.51 -7.77 28.29
CA GLU A 18 38.74 -6.93 29.48
C GLU A 18 37.62 -7.07 30.52
N ILE A 19 36.37 -7.16 30.07
CA ILE A 19 35.23 -7.37 30.98
C ILE A 19 35.29 -8.78 31.60
N ALA A 20 35.67 -9.80 30.84
CA ALA A 20 35.85 -11.16 31.35
C ALA A 20 36.96 -11.21 32.43
N GLU A 21 38.08 -10.53 32.21
CA GLU A 21 39.17 -10.40 33.17
C GLU A 21 38.73 -9.67 34.44
N LEU A 22 37.99 -8.55 34.30
CA LEU A 22 37.48 -7.78 35.43
C LEU A 22 36.44 -8.54 36.27
N THR A 23 35.67 -9.42 35.63
CA THR A 23 34.63 -10.22 36.29
C THR A 23 35.15 -11.57 36.79
N GLY A 24 36.42 -11.90 36.49
CA GLY A 24 37.05 -13.15 36.88
C GLY A 24 36.45 -14.37 36.18
N LEU A 25 35.83 -14.19 35.01
CA LEU A 25 35.29 -15.31 34.23
C LEU A 25 36.43 -16.21 33.76
N THR A 26 36.37 -17.52 34.03
CA THR A 26 37.37 -18.48 33.55
C THR A 26 36.89 -19.19 32.29
N GLY A 27 37.78 -19.43 31.32
CA GLY A 27 37.45 -20.21 30.11
C GLY A 27 37.02 -19.40 28.87
N TYR A 28 37.27 -18.09 28.85
CA TYR A 28 36.92 -17.20 27.73
C TYR A 28 37.95 -17.21 26.58
N GLU A 29 39.19 -17.66 26.80
CA GLU A 29 40.30 -17.48 25.84
C GLU A 29 40.07 -18.13 24.47
N ASN A 30 39.40 -19.29 24.43
CA ASN A 30 39.16 -20.05 23.20
C ASN A 30 37.77 -19.80 22.58
N GLN A 31 36.95 -18.93 23.17
CA GLN A 31 35.58 -18.71 22.71
C GLN A 31 35.51 -17.71 21.53
N LYS A 32 34.55 -17.97 20.63
CA LYS A 32 34.19 -17.04 19.55
C LYS A 32 33.43 -15.85 20.14
N LYS A 33 33.47 -14.69 19.48
CA LYS A 33 32.81 -13.46 19.97
C LYS A 33 31.35 -13.68 20.39
N ALA A 34 30.57 -14.37 19.55
CA ALA A 34 29.16 -14.64 19.82
C ALA A 34 28.94 -15.55 21.05
N ASP A 35 29.88 -16.47 21.31
CA ASP A 35 29.82 -17.39 22.45
C ASP A 35 30.20 -16.65 23.75
N LEU A 36 31.23 -15.79 23.68
CA LEU A 36 31.62 -14.88 24.75
C LEU A 36 30.50 -13.94 25.18
N GLU A 37 29.72 -13.43 24.22
CA GLU A 37 28.60 -12.55 24.53
C GLU A 37 27.51 -13.27 25.34
N VAL A 38 27.27 -14.55 25.07
CA VAL A 38 26.26 -15.36 25.75
C VAL A 38 26.75 -15.80 27.13
N THR A 39 27.97 -16.34 27.23
CA THR A 39 28.54 -16.81 28.49
C THR A 39 28.72 -15.66 29.49
N LEU A 40 29.12 -14.48 29.00
CA LEU A 40 29.27 -13.29 29.83
C LEU A 40 27.90 -12.70 30.23
N ASP A 41 26.87 -12.78 29.36
CA ASP A 41 25.52 -12.38 29.73
C ASP A 41 24.92 -13.27 30.83
N GLU A 42 25.14 -14.58 30.76
CA GLU A 42 24.70 -15.56 31.77
C GLU A 42 25.42 -15.32 33.11
N TYR A 43 26.74 -15.18 33.09
CA TYR A 43 27.54 -14.95 34.29
C TYR A 43 27.22 -13.61 34.99
N LEU A 44 27.00 -12.54 34.22
CA LEU A 44 26.59 -11.23 34.76
C LEU A 44 25.14 -11.22 35.29
N ALA A 45 24.29 -12.09 34.75
CA ALA A 45 22.91 -12.27 35.22
C ALA A 45 22.85 -13.05 36.55
N GLU A 46 23.74 -14.03 36.74
CA GLU A 46 23.86 -14.78 37.99
C GLU A 46 24.46 -13.92 39.12
N ASN A 47 25.43 -13.06 38.78
CA ASN A 47 26.20 -12.29 39.76
C ASN A 47 25.80 -10.80 39.82
N THR A 48 24.51 -10.50 39.66
CA THR A 48 23.98 -9.12 39.60
C THR A 48 24.31 -8.28 40.83
N ILE A 49 24.27 -8.88 42.03
CA ILE A 49 24.48 -8.18 43.30
C ILE A 49 25.92 -7.68 43.41
N GLN A 50 26.89 -8.44 42.93
CA GLN A 50 28.32 -8.12 43.05
C GLN A 50 28.77 -7.08 42.01
N PHE A 51 28.23 -7.18 40.80
CA PHE A 51 28.71 -6.39 39.66
C PHE A 51 27.88 -5.14 39.35
N SER A 52 26.71 -4.97 39.98
CA SER A 52 25.87 -3.77 39.82
C SER A 52 26.54 -2.47 40.28
N GLN A 53 27.53 -2.56 41.20
CA GLN A 53 28.26 -1.40 41.73
C GLN A 53 29.42 -0.95 40.82
N ASN A 54 29.81 -1.76 39.82
CA ASN A 54 30.95 -1.45 38.97
C ASN A 54 30.58 -0.45 37.86
N PRO A 55 31.28 0.69 37.75
CA PRO A 55 30.93 1.74 36.78
C PRO A 55 31.11 1.29 35.32
N LYS A 56 32.07 0.38 35.04
CA LYS A 56 32.27 -0.19 33.70
C LYS A 56 31.08 -1.05 33.22
N LEU A 57 30.28 -1.59 34.16
CA LEU A 57 29.13 -2.47 33.87
C LEU A 57 27.77 -1.74 33.99
N ALA A 58 27.76 -0.46 34.33
CA ALA A 58 26.53 0.33 34.45
C ALA A 58 25.72 0.35 33.14
N GLY A 59 26.42 0.42 31.99
CA GLY A 59 25.79 0.37 30.67
C GLY A 59 25.10 -0.96 30.37
N TYR A 60 25.69 -2.07 30.82
CA TYR A 60 25.11 -3.41 30.69
C TYR A 60 23.79 -3.53 31.48
N TYR A 61 23.80 -3.15 32.76
CA TYR A 61 22.62 -3.25 33.62
C TYR A 61 21.50 -2.29 33.19
N THR A 62 21.84 -1.11 32.69
CA THR A 62 20.86 -0.17 32.10
C THR A 62 20.23 -0.72 30.82
N SER A 63 21.01 -1.41 29.98
CA SER A 63 20.50 -2.08 28.79
C SER A 63 19.59 -3.25 29.16
N ARG A 64 19.98 -4.03 30.19
CA ARG A 64 19.20 -5.16 30.69
C ARG A 64 17.87 -4.71 31.31
N SER A 65 17.86 -3.63 32.09
CA SER A 65 16.62 -3.09 32.66
C SER A 65 15.66 -2.55 31.59
N LYS A 66 16.19 -2.01 30.48
CA LYS A 66 15.38 -1.60 29.32
C LYS A 66 14.82 -2.81 28.55
N ALA A 67 15.61 -3.87 28.41
CA ALA A 67 15.18 -5.10 27.74
C ALA A 67 14.18 -5.94 28.57
N ALA A 68 14.29 -5.89 29.90
CA ALA A 68 13.39 -6.59 30.84
C ALA A 68 12.11 -5.80 31.17
N GLY A 69 11.95 -4.57 30.66
CA GLY A 69 10.86 -3.68 30.99
C GLY A 69 9.59 -3.93 30.18
N SER A 70 8.68 -4.75 30.72
CA SER A 70 7.23 -4.52 30.57
C SER A 70 6.88 -3.19 31.26
N PRO A 71 6.04 -2.31 30.67
CA PRO A 71 5.82 -0.95 31.16
C PRO A 71 4.94 -0.94 32.41
N VAL A 72 5.52 -1.26 33.57
CA VAL A 72 4.91 -0.96 34.86
C VAL A 72 5.55 0.28 35.44
N LYS A 73 4.82 1.38 35.24
CA LYS A 73 4.73 2.60 36.04
C LYS A 73 5.65 2.62 37.27
N ARG A 74 6.85 3.20 37.12
CA ARG A 74 7.66 3.70 38.22
C ARG A 74 7.47 5.21 38.28
N GLU A 75 6.86 5.65 39.38
CA GLU A 75 6.58 7.06 39.68
C GLU A 75 7.88 7.86 39.78
N ALA A 76 7.79 9.13 39.36
CA ALA A 76 8.88 10.08 39.24
C ALA A 76 9.54 10.41 40.59
N PRO A 77 10.72 11.04 40.54
CA PRO A 77 10.74 12.40 41.08
C PRO A 77 11.26 13.44 40.09
N LEU A 78 10.67 14.62 40.26
CA LEU A 78 10.89 15.89 39.58
C LEU A 78 12.31 16.42 39.84
N THR A 79 13.03 16.80 38.78
CA THR A 79 13.90 17.98 38.77
C THR A 79 14.13 18.46 37.34
N ASP A 80 13.95 19.77 37.15
CA ASP A 80 14.12 20.57 35.96
C ASP A 80 15.49 20.43 35.26
N LEU A 81 15.50 20.60 33.92
CA LEU A 81 16.15 21.72 33.22
C LEU A 81 16.34 21.39 31.71
N VAL A 82 15.54 22.07 30.89
CA VAL A 82 15.93 22.81 29.67
C VAL A 82 17.10 22.27 28.83
N LYS A 83 16.83 21.80 27.58
CA LYS A 83 17.35 22.46 26.36
C LYS A 83 16.67 22.02 25.06
N SER A 84 16.62 23.00 24.17
CA SER A 84 15.90 23.18 22.90
C SER A 84 16.14 22.14 21.79
N THR A 85 15.21 22.07 20.81
CA THR A 85 15.44 22.60 19.45
C THR A 85 14.25 22.43 18.48
N ARG A 86 13.56 23.55 18.19
CA ARG A 86 13.33 24.17 16.87
C ARG A 86 12.81 23.30 15.68
N ARG A 87 11.60 23.62 15.18
CA ARG A 87 11.20 23.76 13.75
C ARG A 87 9.75 24.30 13.66
N ARG A 88 9.55 25.58 13.32
CA ARG A 88 9.30 26.16 11.98
C ARG A 88 7.86 25.93 11.48
N ALA A 89 6.93 26.79 11.89
CA ALA A 89 5.60 26.93 11.29
C ALA A 89 5.67 27.97 10.14
N THR A 90 5.19 27.60 8.95
CA THR A 90 5.10 28.45 7.77
C THR A 90 3.66 28.89 7.53
N ARG A 91 3.46 30.22 7.57
CA ARG A 91 2.60 31.08 6.74
C ARG A 91 1.31 30.47 6.14
N ALA A 92 0.17 30.95 6.62
CA ALA A 92 -1.08 31.03 5.86
C ALA A 92 -1.37 32.53 5.57
N ILE A 93 -1.45 32.87 4.29
CA ILE A 93 -1.90 34.13 3.69
C ILE A 93 -3.36 33.84 3.28
N GLU A 94 -4.34 34.43 3.95
CA GLU A 94 -5.10 35.62 3.52
C GLU A 94 -5.96 35.37 2.28
N GLU A 95 -7.29 35.30 2.47
CA GLU A 95 -8.23 35.81 1.48
C GLU A 95 -9.45 36.40 2.20
N LEU A 96 -9.76 37.64 1.83
CA LEU A 96 -10.64 38.61 2.46
C LEU A 96 -12.14 38.36 2.20
N GLN A 97 -12.93 38.84 3.15
CA GLN A 97 -14.35 39.21 3.05
C GLN A 97 -14.44 40.76 3.09
N PRO A 98 -15.60 41.41 2.87
CA PRO A 98 -16.37 41.61 1.64
C PRO A 98 -16.54 43.12 1.27
N GLU A 99 -17.29 43.37 0.19
CA GLU A 99 -17.63 44.67 -0.43
C GLU A 99 -18.48 45.67 0.41
N PRO A 100 -18.51 46.96 0.03
CA PRO A 100 -19.11 48.07 0.78
C PRO A 100 -20.57 48.43 0.41
N GLU A 101 -21.25 49.08 1.37
CA GLU A 101 -22.56 49.74 1.26
C GLU A 101 -22.58 50.94 0.29
N PRO A 102 -23.78 51.30 -0.19
CA PRO A 102 -24.18 52.71 -0.06
C PRO A 102 -25.64 52.95 0.40
N GLU A 103 -25.82 54.06 1.11
CA GLU A 103 -27.08 54.70 1.52
C GLU A 103 -27.82 55.42 0.36
N ARG A 104 -29.17 55.36 0.34
CA ARG A 104 -30.14 56.50 0.30
C ARG A 104 -31.50 56.16 -0.34
N ALA A 105 -32.52 56.83 0.19
CA ALA A 105 -33.83 57.22 -0.37
C ALA A 105 -35.07 56.35 -0.07
N GLU A 106 -35.82 56.80 0.96
CA GLU A 106 -37.25 57.11 1.00
C GLU A 106 -38.26 56.29 0.16
N SER A 107 -39.26 55.66 0.81
CA SER A 107 -40.68 56.09 0.80
C SER A 107 -41.68 55.00 1.26
N SER A 108 -42.67 55.47 2.05
CA SER A 108 -44.04 54.95 2.27
C SER A 108 -44.34 53.59 2.94
N SER A 109 -44.93 53.71 4.13
CA SER A 109 -45.87 52.82 4.88
C SER A 109 -47.24 52.61 4.17
N PRO A 110 -48.29 51.95 4.73
CA PRO A 110 -48.44 50.84 5.72
C PRO A 110 -49.54 49.75 5.39
N GLU A 111 -49.53 48.61 6.13
CA GLU A 111 -50.67 47.79 6.68
C GLU A 111 -51.88 47.26 5.81
N PRO A 112 -52.83 46.42 6.32
CA PRO A 112 -52.76 45.19 7.17
C PRO A 112 -53.76 44.04 6.77
N ALA A 113 -53.74 42.96 7.57
CA ALA A 113 -54.84 42.05 7.95
C ALA A 113 -55.44 41.02 6.95
N PHE A 114 -55.51 39.73 7.36
CA PHE A 114 -56.77 39.03 7.67
C PHE A 114 -56.51 37.61 8.23
N SER A 115 -57.15 37.34 9.36
CA SER A 115 -57.28 36.08 10.10
C SER A 115 -58.11 35.02 9.37
N THR A 116 -57.88 33.72 9.63
CA THR A 116 -58.92 32.77 10.05
C THR A 116 -58.35 31.39 10.39
N ALA A 117 -58.70 30.93 11.58
CA ALA A 117 -58.49 29.57 12.07
C ALA A 117 -59.46 28.60 11.38
N LEU A 118 -58.99 27.40 11.06
CA LEU A 118 -59.85 26.22 10.99
C LEU A 118 -59.08 24.96 11.39
N ALA A 119 -59.13 24.67 12.69
CA ALA A 119 -58.80 23.37 13.22
C ALA A 119 -59.91 22.37 12.86
N THR A 120 -59.59 21.26 12.19
CA THR A 120 -60.38 20.01 12.35
C THR A 120 -59.55 18.76 12.08
N ARG A 121 -59.43 17.95 13.15
CA ARG A 121 -59.40 16.46 13.21
C ARG A 121 -58.16 15.69 12.71
N THR A 122 -57.32 15.29 13.66
CA THR A 122 -56.56 14.03 13.62
C THR A 122 -57.13 13.03 14.64
N PRO A 123 -57.22 11.72 14.32
CA PRO A 123 -57.73 10.73 15.25
C PRO A 123 -56.72 10.45 16.38
N ALA A 124 -57.23 10.48 17.61
CA ALA A 124 -56.53 10.24 18.85
C ALA A 124 -56.19 8.75 19.03
N ARG A 125 -54.93 8.39 18.73
CA ARG A 125 -54.18 7.22 19.25
C ARG A 125 -52.86 7.22 18.48
N ASN A 126 -51.75 7.73 19.02
CA ASN A 126 -50.78 6.94 19.78
C ASN A 126 -49.70 7.85 20.43
N LEU A 127 -50.09 8.89 21.18
CA LEU A 127 -49.15 9.81 21.86
C LEU A 127 -48.69 9.33 23.26
N SER A 128 -48.70 8.03 23.54
CA SER A 128 -48.30 7.50 24.86
C SER A 128 -46.84 7.03 24.94
N LEU A 129 -46.08 7.11 23.85
CA LEU A 129 -44.64 6.79 23.86
C LEU A 129 -43.75 8.06 23.88
N ALA A 130 -44.30 9.22 23.53
CA ALA A 130 -43.59 10.50 23.56
C ALA A 130 -43.42 11.10 24.98
N SER A 131 -44.21 10.66 25.97
CA SER A 131 -44.19 11.22 27.33
C SER A 131 -43.15 10.59 28.28
N ARG A 132 -42.36 9.64 27.79
CA ARG A 132 -41.25 9.01 28.55
C ARG A 132 -39.87 9.48 28.11
N ILE A 133 -39.82 10.44 27.19
CA ILE A 133 -38.59 11.11 26.79
C ILE A 133 -38.67 12.51 27.42
N PRO A 134 -37.80 12.86 28.39
CA PRO A 134 -37.78 14.21 28.94
C PRO A 134 -37.52 15.18 27.79
N LEU A 135 -38.56 15.91 27.39
CA LEU A 135 -38.43 16.94 26.37
C LEU A 135 -37.51 18.03 26.94
N PRO A 136 -36.44 18.42 26.23
CA PRO A 136 -35.66 19.58 26.63
C PRO A 136 -36.57 20.81 26.69
N ALA A 137 -36.39 21.62 27.73
CA ALA A 137 -37.37 22.64 28.12
C ALA A 137 -37.39 23.87 27.19
N THR A 138 -36.46 23.98 26.21
CA THR A 138 -36.38 25.13 25.31
C THR A 138 -35.95 24.75 23.87
N PRO A 139 -36.34 25.53 22.83
CA PRO A 139 -35.91 25.31 21.45
C PRO A 139 -34.39 25.36 21.25
N ALA A 140 -33.68 26.13 22.09
CA ALA A 140 -32.22 26.22 22.08
C ALA A 140 -31.56 24.91 22.57
N ASP A 141 -32.15 24.23 23.55
CA ASP A 141 -31.65 22.95 24.06
C ASP A 141 -31.83 21.81 23.04
N VAL A 142 -32.88 21.85 22.20
CA VAL A 142 -33.04 20.89 21.09
C VAL A 142 -31.96 21.11 20.03
N ALA A 143 -31.69 22.37 19.68
CA ALA A 143 -30.62 22.70 18.73
C ALA A 143 -29.27 22.24 19.28
N GLU A 144 -28.98 22.50 20.56
CA GLU A 144 -27.74 22.05 21.20
C GLU A 144 -27.64 20.51 21.28
N ALA A 145 -28.75 19.82 21.53
CA ALA A 145 -28.78 18.35 21.51
C ALA A 145 -28.53 17.80 20.10
N VAL A 146 -29.14 18.40 19.07
CA VAL A 146 -28.92 18.02 17.67
C VAL A 146 -27.48 18.35 17.23
N ASP A 147 -26.92 19.48 17.66
CA ASP A 147 -25.53 19.85 17.39
C ASP A 147 -24.58 18.85 18.06
N ARG A 148 -24.84 18.45 19.31
CA ARG A 148 -24.05 17.37 19.97
C ARG A 148 -24.17 16.04 19.23
N HIS A 149 -25.35 15.69 18.74
CA HIS A 149 -25.54 14.44 18.00
C HIS A 149 -24.91 14.49 16.60
N THR A 150 -24.94 15.62 15.91
CA THR A 150 -24.31 15.78 14.60
C THR A 150 -22.79 15.82 14.72
N VAL A 151 -22.25 16.46 15.78
CA VAL A 151 -20.82 16.40 16.12
C VAL A 151 -20.41 14.97 16.45
N ALA A 152 -21.17 14.25 17.29
CA ALA A 152 -20.87 12.86 17.62
C ALA A 152 -20.96 11.92 16.39
N LEU A 153 -21.94 12.12 15.51
CA LEU A 153 -22.05 11.34 14.27
C LEU A 153 -20.92 11.66 13.30
N ARG A 154 -20.49 12.92 13.22
CA ARG A 154 -19.33 13.33 12.43
C ARG A 154 -18.05 12.72 12.97
N GLU A 155 -17.84 12.74 14.28
CA GLU A 155 -16.70 12.12 14.96
C GLU A 155 -16.67 10.61 14.73
N ARG A 156 -17.83 9.93 14.81
CA ARG A 156 -17.95 8.50 14.49
C ARG A 156 -17.71 8.20 13.02
N ALA A 157 -18.18 9.05 12.11
CA ALA A 157 -17.91 8.90 10.69
C ALA A 157 -16.41 9.09 10.38
N THR A 158 -15.75 10.05 11.02
CA THR A 158 -14.29 10.25 10.88
C THR A 158 -13.52 9.10 11.52
N GLU A 159 -13.94 8.60 12.69
CA GLU A 159 -13.31 7.45 13.35
C GLU A 159 -13.46 6.18 12.50
N LEU A 160 -14.64 5.94 11.90
CA LEU A 160 -14.84 4.82 10.98
C LEU A 160 -14.06 5.00 9.67
N TYR A 161 -13.90 6.23 9.19
CA TYR A 161 -13.08 6.52 8.01
C TYR A 161 -11.59 6.30 8.29
N ASP A 162 -11.07 6.77 9.43
CA ASP A 162 -9.69 6.54 9.85
C ASP A 162 -9.46 5.05 10.17
N GLN A 163 -10.44 4.36 10.77
CA GLN A 163 -10.39 2.93 11.04
C GLN A 163 -10.54 2.08 9.76
N SER A 164 -11.21 2.60 8.73
CA SER A 164 -11.42 1.86 7.47
C SER A 164 -10.12 1.56 6.72
N GLY A 165 -9.01 2.21 7.10
CA GLY A 165 -7.71 1.94 6.51
C GLY A 165 -7.65 2.29 5.03
N ILE A 166 -8.63 3.04 4.49
CA ILE A 166 -8.71 3.34 3.07
C ILE A 166 -7.52 4.22 2.64
N GLN A 167 -7.05 5.11 3.51
CA GLN A 167 -5.85 5.90 3.22
C GLN A 167 -4.59 5.02 3.22
N GLU A 168 -4.42 4.15 4.20
CA GLU A 168 -3.31 3.20 4.27
C GLU A 168 -3.34 2.25 3.07
N GLY A 169 -4.52 1.75 2.71
CA GLY A 169 -4.75 0.88 1.56
C GLY A 169 -4.46 1.59 0.24
N THR A 170 -4.90 2.83 0.07
CA THR A 170 -4.59 3.61 -1.14
C THR A 170 -3.12 4.00 -1.24
N GLN A 171 -2.45 4.33 -0.13
CA GLN A 171 -1.01 4.57 -0.10
C GLN A 171 -0.23 3.27 -0.34
N ALA A 172 -0.67 2.14 0.20
CA ALA A 172 -0.09 0.83 -0.07
C ALA A 172 -0.23 0.47 -1.56
N VAL A 173 -1.42 0.61 -2.13
CA VAL A 173 -1.67 0.40 -3.56
C VAL A 173 -0.82 1.34 -4.39
N ARG A 174 -0.78 2.64 -4.07
CA ARG A 174 0.08 3.62 -4.76
C ARG A 174 1.55 3.21 -4.71
N SER A 175 2.05 2.82 -3.54
CA SER A 175 3.44 2.38 -3.37
C SER A 175 3.74 1.11 -4.17
N SER A 176 2.81 0.15 -4.21
CA SER A 176 2.94 -1.06 -5.02
C SER A 176 2.91 -0.76 -6.52
N LEU A 177 1.99 0.11 -6.96
CA LEU A 177 1.82 0.50 -8.36
C LEU A 177 2.96 1.40 -8.86
N SER A 178 3.61 2.15 -7.97
CA SER A 178 4.75 3.00 -8.28
C SER A 178 6.06 2.24 -8.54
N THR A 179 6.02 0.90 -8.58
CA THR A 179 7.20 0.08 -8.91
C THR A 179 7.26 -0.19 -10.41
N VAL A 180 8.47 -0.21 -10.98
CA VAL A 180 8.70 -0.55 -12.41
C VAL A 180 8.10 -1.91 -12.77
N THR A 181 8.21 -2.90 -11.89
CA THR A 181 7.62 -4.23 -12.06
C THR A 181 6.09 -4.19 -12.13
N SER A 182 5.46 -3.26 -11.39
CA SER A 182 4.02 -3.07 -11.47
C SER A 182 3.60 -2.44 -12.80
N VAL A 183 4.38 -1.49 -13.33
CA VAL A 183 4.10 -0.91 -14.67
C VAL A 183 4.28 -1.97 -15.76
N LEU A 184 5.31 -2.81 -15.67
CA LEU A 184 5.49 -3.96 -16.55
C LEU A 184 4.29 -4.92 -16.49
N PHE A 185 3.82 -5.22 -15.28
CA PHE A 185 2.66 -6.08 -15.07
C PHE A 185 1.37 -5.46 -15.61
N THR A 186 1.12 -4.16 -15.43
CA THR A 186 -0.10 -3.53 -15.94
C THR A 186 -0.14 -3.50 -17.46
N VAL A 187 0.99 -3.26 -18.13
CA VAL A 187 1.09 -3.34 -19.60
C VAL A 187 0.87 -4.77 -20.08
N ALA A 188 1.50 -5.77 -19.44
CA ALA A 188 1.29 -7.18 -19.78
C ALA A 188 -0.16 -7.63 -19.52
N ALA A 189 -0.77 -7.18 -18.43
CA ALA A 189 -2.16 -7.47 -18.09
C ALA A 189 -3.13 -6.82 -19.10
N PHE A 190 -2.83 -5.60 -19.57
CA PHE A 190 -3.60 -4.95 -20.62
C PHE A 190 -3.53 -5.72 -21.95
N GLU A 191 -2.34 -6.18 -22.36
CA GLU A 191 -2.19 -7.05 -23.54
C GLU A 191 -2.98 -8.36 -23.38
N ALA A 192 -2.86 -9.04 -22.22
CA ALA A 192 -3.60 -10.27 -21.93
C ALA A 192 -5.12 -10.05 -21.91
N TRP A 193 -5.56 -8.91 -21.38
CA TRP A 193 -6.97 -8.54 -21.35
C TRP A 193 -7.53 -8.41 -22.76
N ASN A 194 -6.80 -7.81 -23.69
CA ASN A 194 -7.23 -7.73 -25.09
C ASN A 194 -7.21 -9.09 -25.78
N LEU A 195 -6.19 -9.92 -25.50
CA LEU A 195 -6.10 -11.29 -26.03
C LEU A 195 -7.30 -12.16 -25.63
N ARG A 196 -7.88 -11.91 -24.45
CA ARG A 196 -9.03 -12.69 -23.94
C ARG A 196 -10.23 -12.67 -24.89
N ALA A 197 -10.47 -11.56 -25.58
CA ALA A 197 -11.65 -11.39 -26.42
C ALA A 197 -11.61 -12.32 -27.66
N GLU A 198 -10.41 -12.60 -28.15
CA GLU A 198 -10.16 -13.49 -29.30
C GLU A 198 -10.08 -14.97 -28.88
N VAL A 199 -9.48 -15.23 -27.73
CA VAL A 199 -9.25 -16.60 -27.25
C VAL A 199 -10.51 -17.20 -26.61
N LEU A 200 -11.36 -16.37 -25.99
CA LEU A 200 -12.61 -16.77 -25.35
C LEU A 200 -13.79 -15.95 -25.89
N PRO A 201 -14.27 -16.24 -27.11
CA PRO A 201 -15.45 -15.58 -27.64
C PRO A 201 -16.67 -15.85 -26.76
N LEU A 202 -17.44 -14.80 -26.48
CA LEU A 202 -18.69 -14.88 -25.73
C LEU A 202 -19.76 -15.58 -26.59
N ARG A 203 -20.19 -16.77 -26.18
CA ARG A 203 -21.26 -17.52 -26.84
C ARG A 203 -22.59 -17.31 -26.11
N TYR A 204 -23.67 -17.32 -26.87
CA TYR A 204 -25.01 -17.26 -26.33
C TYR A 204 -25.29 -18.53 -25.52
N ALA A 205 -25.59 -18.37 -24.22
CA ALA A 205 -25.86 -19.50 -23.34
C ALA A 205 -27.37 -19.74 -23.19
N PHE A 206 -28.07 -18.75 -22.65
CA PHE A 206 -29.52 -18.81 -22.47
C PHE A 206 -30.09 -17.40 -22.34
N THR A 207 -31.39 -17.25 -22.58
CA THR A 207 -32.15 -16.04 -22.27
C THR A 207 -32.76 -16.17 -20.90
N VAL A 208 -32.60 -15.14 -20.07
CA VAL A 208 -33.43 -15.01 -18.87
C VAL A 208 -34.83 -14.62 -19.34
N PRO A 209 -35.86 -15.41 -19.03
CA PRO A 209 -37.23 -15.09 -19.45
C PRO A 209 -37.67 -13.78 -18.79
N ALA A 210 -38.45 -12.98 -19.51
CA ALA A 210 -39.10 -11.81 -18.95
C ALA A 210 -40.01 -12.25 -17.79
N ILE A 211 -39.92 -11.58 -16.65
CA ILE A 211 -40.85 -11.78 -15.54
C ILE A 211 -41.79 -10.56 -15.53
N PRO A 212 -43.02 -10.68 -16.05
CA PRO A 212 -43.94 -9.55 -16.15
C PRO A 212 -44.23 -8.89 -14.80
N ALA A 213 -44.17 -9.67 -13.72
CA ALA A 213 -44.36 -9.19 -12.34
C ALA A 213 -43.25 -8.24 -11.85
N LEU A 214 -42.03 -8.30 -12.41
CA LEU A 214 -40.91 -7.41 -12.08
C LEU A 214 -40.66 -6.34 -13.16
N GLY A 215 -41.45 -6.31 -14.24
CA GLY A 215 -41.26 -5.39 -15.36
C GLY A 215 -39.94 -5.60 -16.12
N THR A 216 -39.31 -6.78 -16.00
CA THR A 216 -38.03 -7.07 -16.65
C THR A 216 -38.23 -7.60 -18.08
N ASN A 217 -37.43 -7.10 -19.01
CA ASN A 217 -37.42 -7.53 -20.41
C ASN A 217 -36.55 -8.78 -20.61
N PHE A 218 -36.70 -9.44 -21.77
CA PHE A 218 -35.83 -10.54 -22.19
C PHE A 218 -34.37 -10.09 -22.25
N TYR A 219 -33.50 -10.80 -21.54
CA TYR A 219 -32.07 -10.51 -21.52
C TYR A 219 -31.28 -11.73 -21.99
N PRO A 220 -30.58 -11.66 -23.14
CA PRO A 220 -29.68 -12.73 -23.58
C PRO A 220 -28.41 -12.71 -22.73
N VAL A 221 -28.10 -13.84 -22.10
CA VAL A 221 -26.88 -14.02 -21.32
C VAL A 221 -25.83 -14.68 -22.20
N TYR A 222 -24.70 -13.99 -22.36
CA TYR A 222 -23.54 -14.51 -23.05
C TYR A 222 -22.51 -14.99 -22.03
N VAL A 223 -21.96 -16.17 -22.25
CA VAL A 223 -20.97 -16.78 -21.35
C VAL A 223 -19.74 -17.18 -22.17
N PRO A 224 -18.52 -17.01 -21.65
CA PRO A 224 -17.32 -17.56 -22.29
C PRO A 224 -17.42 -19.07 -22.45
N ASP A 225 -17.00 -19.59 -23.60
CA ASP A 225 -16.98 -21.04 -23.85
C ASP A 225 -15.86 -21.69 -23.03
N ALA A 226 -16.21 -22.27 -21.88
CA ALA A 226 -15.25 -22.89 -20.96
C ALA A 226 -14.60 -24.17 -21.53
N PHE A 227 -15.18 -24.81 -22.54
CA PHE A 227 -14.57 -25.98 -23.16
C PHE A 227 -13.34 -25.63 -24.00
N LEU A 228 -13.18 -24.36 -24.37
CA LEU A 228 -11.98 -23.89 -25.05
C LEU A 228 -10.73 -24.03 -24.17
N PHE A 229 -10.83 -23.93 -22.85
CA PHE A 229 -9.69 -24.13 -21.94
C PHE A 229 -9.05 -25.51 -22.05
N VAL A 230 -9.79 -26.52 -22.53
CA VAL A 230 -9.26 -27.88 -22.72
C VAL A 230 -8.67 -28.06 -24.12
N THR A 231 -8.96 -27.15 -25.05
CA THR A 231 -8.62 -27.28 -26.46
C THR A 231 -7.29 -26.61 -26.80
N SER A 232 -6.53 -27.19 -27.73
CA SER A 232 -5.27 -26.61 -28.22
C SER A 232 -5.44 -25.21 -28.85
N SER A 233 -6.63 -24.91 -29.39
CA SER A 233 -6.99 -23.58 -29.94
C SER A 233 -6.88 -22.44 -28.91
N PHE A 234 -7.08 -22.75 -27.63
CA PHE A 234 -6.88 -21.80 -26.53
C PHE A 234 -5.39 -21.68 -26.18
N TRP A 235 -4.74 -22.83 -25.95
CA TRP A 235 -3.36 -22.84 -25.46
C TRP A 235 -2.35 -22.37 -26.49
N SER A 236 -2.55 -22.61 -27.78
CA SER A 236 -1.61 -22.20 -28.83
C SER A 236 -1.30 -20.69 -28.80
N PRO A 237 -2.29 -19.77 -28.90
CA PRO A 237 -2.01 -18.34 -28.80
C PRO A 237 -1.58 -17.90 -27.39
N VAL A 238 -2.13 -18.50 -26.33
CA VAL A 238 -1.80 -18.12 -24.94
C VAL A 238 -0.37 -18.50 -24.57
N THR A 239 0.07 -19.71 -24.92
CA THR A 239 1.44 -20.17 -24.68
C THR A 239 2.44 -19.41 -25.55
N LEU A 240 2.11 -19.12 -26.81
CA LEU A 240 2.94 -18.30 -27.68
C LEU A 240 3.13 -16.91 -27.07
N TRP A 241 2.04 -16.22 -26.73
CA TRP A 241 2.12 -14.88 -26.12
C TRP A 241 2.87 -14.89 -24.78
N THR A 242 2.59 -15.83 -23.89
CA THR A 242 3.31 -15.93 -22.60
C THR A 242 4.79 -16.23 -22.79
N LEU A 243 5.15 -17.09 -23.74
CA LEU A 243 6.54 -17.40 -24.05
C LEU A 243 7.28 -16.18 -24.61
N THR A 244 6.71 -15.49 -25.58
CA THR A 244 7.35 -14.35 -26.26
C THR A 244 7.34 -13.06 -25.45
N SER A 245 6.28 -12.82 -24.68
CA SER A 245 6.05 -11.54 -23.98
C SER A 245 6.48 -11.57 -22.52
N VAL A 246 6.60 -12.76 -21.90
CA VAL A 246 6.93 -12.92 -20.48
C VAL A 246 8.16 -13.80 -20.28
N LEU A 247 8.12 -15.07 -20.69
CA LEU A 247 9.17 -16.03 -20.34
C LEU A 247 10.52 -15.68 -20.96
N ILE A 248 10.60 -15.52 -22.29
CA ILE A 248 11.88 -15.23 -22.93
C ILE A 248 12.43 -13.88 -22.46
N PRO A 249 11.67 -12.77 -22.46
CA PRO A 249 12.17 -11.50 -21.94
C PRO A 249 12.63 -11.57 -20.48
N SER A 250 11.94 -12.33 -19.63
CA SER A 250 12.34 -12.53 -18.23
C SER A 250 13.63 -13.35 -18.09
N LEU A 251 13.83 -14.36 -18.94
CA LEU A 251 15.04 -15.19 -18.94
C LEU A 251 16.27 -14.33 -19.28
N PHE A 252 16.17 -13.51 -20.34
CA PHE A 252 17.25 -12.59 -20.71
C PHE A 252 17.45 -11.49 -19.68
N GLY A 253 16.38 -10.91 -19.11
CA GLY A 253 16.51 -9.92 -18.04
C GLY A 253 17.15 -10.47 -16.76
N TYR A 254 16.98 -11.77 -16.48
CA TYR A 254 17.64 -12.44 -15.36
C TYR A 254 19.15 -12.62 -15.61
N PHE A 255 19.55 -13.09 -16.79
CA PHE A 255 20.95 -13.34 -17.11
C PHE A 255 21.75 -12.06 -17.42
N TYR A 256 21.15 -11.12 -18.14
CA TYR A 256 21.78 -9.85 -18.51
C TYR A 256 21.31 -8.74 -17.58
N ASN A 257 21.68 -8.81 -16.29
CA ASN A 257 21.26 -7.83 -15.31
C ASN A 257 22.23 -6.64 -15.21
N LEU A 258 21.94 -5.55 -15.94
CA LEU A 258 22.78 -4.34 -15.95
C LEU A 258 22.64 -3.54 -14.65
N SER A 259 21.44 -3.57 -14.05
CA SER A 259 21.15 -2.87 -12.80
C SER A 259 22.00 -3.42 -11.64
N ALA A 260 22.11 -4.75 -11.51
CA ALA A 260 22.93 -5.41 -10.50
C ALA A 260 24.44 -5.17 -10.69
N ALA A 261 24.92 -5.12 -11.94
CA ALA A 261 26.33 -4.86 -12.23
C ALA A 261 26.75 -3.41 -11.91
N SER A 262 25.81 -2.46 -12.03
CA SER A 262 26.10 -1.01 -11.87
C SER A 262 26.29 -0.55 -10.42
N HIS A 263 25.79 -1.30 -9.44
CA HIS A 263 25.82 -0.96 -8.02
C HIS A 263 26.61 -2.00 -7.21
N PRO A 264 27.96 -1.94 -7.19
CA PRO A 264 28.73 -2.69 -6.21
C PRO A 264 28.37 -2.16 -4.81
N GLN A 265 27.64 -2.96 -4.02
CA GLN A 265 27.30 -2.64 -2.64
C GLN A 265 28.58 -2.27 -1.86
N PRO A 266 28.72 -1.05 -1.31
CA PRO A 266 29.81 -0.76 -0.40
C PRO A 266 29.62 -1.64 0.85
N ARG A 267 30.58 -2.54 1.11
CA ARG A 267 30.62 -3.41 2.28
C ARG A 267 30.23 -2.62 3.54
N GLY A 268 29.03 -2.87 4.07
CA GLY A 268 28.60 -2.36 5.37
C GLY A 268 27.43 -1.37 5.39
N ARG A 269 26.88 -0.93 4.24
CA ARG A 269 25.68 -0.08 4.24
C ARG A 269 24.55 -0.81 3.52
N LYS A 270 23.49 -1.19 4.25
CA LYS A 270 22.24 -1.69 3.65
C LYS A 270 21.61 -0.55 2.85
N SER A 271 21.95 -0.46 1.57
CA SER A 271 21.22 0.42 0.65
C SER A 271 19.80 -0.11 0.54
N SER A 272 18.79 0.71 0.84
CA SER A 272 17.37 0.38 0.70
C SER A 272 16.91 0.39 -0.77
N THR A 273 17.84 0.31 -1.71
CA THR A 273 17.55 0.23 -3.14
C THR A 273 16.90 -1.10 -3.43
N VAL A 274 15.69 -1.07 -3.98
CA VAL A 274 14.99 -2.27 -4.48
C VAL A 274 15.89 -2.92 -5.52
N GLU A 275 16.46 -4.06 -5.17
CA GLU A 275 17.24 -4.89 -6.07
C GLU A 275 16.28 -5.63 -7.00
N TYR A 276 16.46 -5.47 -8.31
CA TYR A 276 15.68 -6.19 -9.30
C TYR A 276 16.38 -7.50 -9.66
N ASN A 277 15.72 -8.63 -9.42
CA ASN A 277 16.24 -9.95 -9.84
C ASN A 277 16.28 -10.08 -11.37
N VAL A 278 15.32 -9.45 -12.05
CA VAL A 278 15.21 -9.39 -13.51
C VAL A 278 15.34 -7.93 -13.92
N ASP A 279 16.29 -7.62 -14.79
CA ASP A 279 16.50 -6.26 -15.25
C ASP A 279 15.31 -5.79 -16.12
N PRO A 280 14.56 -4.77 -15.68
CA PRO A 280 13.38 -4.29 -16.40
C PRO A 280 13.73 -3.67 -17.76
N LEU A 281 14.94 -3.11 -17.91
CA LEU A 281 15.35 -2.51 -19.18
C LEU A 281 15.62 -3.58 -20.22
N VAL A 282 16.42 -4.59 -19.88
CA VAL A 282 16.68 -5.71 -20.78
C VAL A 282 15.41 -6.48 -21.09
N PHE A 283 14.51 -6.67 -20.12
CA PHE A 283 13.20 -7.26 -20.36
C PHE A 283 12.44 -6.52 -21.47
N SER A 284 12.37 -5.19 -21.40
CA SER A 284 11.64 -4.39 -22.39
C SER A 284 12.27 -4.45 -23.79
N ILE A 285 13.59 -4.41 -23.88
CA ILE A 285 14.34 -4.50 -25.16
C ILE A 285 14.12 -5.87 -25.81
N VAL A 286 14.26 -6.94 -25.03
CA VAL A 286 14.09 -8.31 -25.53
C VAL A 286 12.65 -8.58 -25.92
N LYS A 287 11.67 -8.09 -25.13
CA LYS A 287 10.25 -8.15 -25.50
C LYS A 287 9.99 -7.43 -26.83
N ALA A 288 10.53 -6.23 -27.02
CA ALA A 288 10.38 -5.48 -28.26
C ALA A 288 10.98 -6.24 -29.45
N LEU A 289 12.21 -6.75 -29.32
CA LEU A 289 12.90 -7.48 -30.38
C LEU A 289 12.16 -8.77 -30.76
N ILE A 290 11.79 -9.58 -29.78
CA ILE A 290 11.09 -10.85 -30.03
C ILE A 290 9.70 -10.60 -30.59
N SER A 291 8.96 -9.64 -30.05
CA SER A 291 7.64 -9.30 -30.58
C SER A 291 7.70 -8.83 -32.03
N PHE A 292 8.74 -8.08 -32.41
CA PHE A 292 8.97 -7.70 -33.81
C PHE A 292 9.26 -8.91 -34.70
N ILE A 293 10.15 -9.82 -34.28
CA ILE A 293 10.49 -11.01 -35.07
C ILE A 293 9.30 -11.98 -35.20
N VAL A 294 8.60 -12.23 -34.10
CA VAL A 294 7.49 -13.20 -34.08
C VAL A 294 6.26 -12.61 -34.77
N TYR A 295 5.83 -11.41 -34.38
CA TYR A 295 4.53 -10.87 -34.80
C TYR A 295 4.60 -10.01 -36.05
N ALA A 296 5.68 -9.25 -36.27
CA ALA A 296 5.82 -8.42 -37.46
C ALA A 296 6.41 -9.21 -38.64
N GLN A 297 7.41 -10.06 -38.39
CA GLN A 297 8.04 -10.88 -39.43
C GLN A 297 7.43 -12.28 -39.59
N LYS A 298 6.48 -12.67 -38.72
CA LYS A 298 5.79 -13.99 -38.75
C LYS A 298 6.74 -15.19 -38.74
N VAL A 299 7.86 -15.09 -38.03
CA VAL A 299 8.87 -16.15 -38.00
C VAL A 299 8.36 -17.36 -37.22
N ASN A 300 8.30 -18.52 -37.89
CA ASN A 300 7.76 -19.77 -37.34
C ASN A 300 8.82 -20.65 -36.61
N PHE A 301 10.08 -20.20 -36.49
CA PHE A 301 11.18 -20.95 -35.84
C PHE A 301 11.22 -22.45 -36.22
N GLY A 302 11.10 -22.76 -37.51
CA GLY A 302 11.14 -24.15 -38.01
C GLY A 302 9.88 -24.98 -37.74
N GLY A 303 8.71 -24.35 -37.52
CA GLY A 303 7.42 -25.04 -37.35
C GLY A 303 6.92 -25.11 -35.92
N TRP A 304 7.64 -24.50 -34.98
CA TRP A 304 7.29 -24.52 -33.55
C TRP A 304 6.18 -23.53 -33.22
N VAL A 305 5.92 -22.56 -34.10
CA VAL A 305 5.01 -21.43 -33.85
C VAL A 305 3.92 -21.38 -34.92
N ASN A 306 2.72 -21.84 -34.60
CA ASN A 306 1.63 -21.87 -35.56
C ASN A 306 1.29 -20.46 -36.09
N GLU A 307 1.38 -20.25 -37.41
CA GLU A 307 1.12 -18.97 -38.08
C GLU A 307 -0.31 -18.47 -37.82
N ASN A 308 -1.28 -19.39 -37.77
CA ASN A 308 -2.66 -19.06 -37.41
C ASN A 308 -2.77 -18.46 -36.01
N SER A 309 -1.89 -18.83 -35.08
CA SER A 309 -1.88 -18.25 -33.73
C SER A 309 -1.26 -16.86 -33.71
N ILE A 310 -0.26 -16.61 -34.55
CA ILE A 310 0.34 -15.28 -34.73
C ILE A 310 -0.71 -14.31 -35.27
N ASP A 311 -1.48 -14.71 -36.28
CA ASP A 311 -2.51 -13.86 -36.89
C ASP A 311 -3.66 -13.57 -35.94
N ARG A 312 -4.09 -14.56 -35.16
CA ARG A 312 -5.10 -14.34 -34.12
C ARG A 312 -4.61 -13.39 -33.04
N ILE A 313 -3.37 -13.53 -32.58
CA ILE A 313 -2.79 -12.61 -31.59
C ILE A 313 -2.71 -11.19 -32.15
N ASN A 314 -2.23 -11.03 -33.39
CA ASN A 314 -2.15 -9.72 -34.04
C ASN A 314 -3.54 -9.07 -34.19
N GLY A 315 -4.56 -9.83 -34.58
CA GLY A 315 -5.94 -9.32 -34.67
C GLY A 315 -6.55 -8.97 -33.32
N ALA A 316 -6.14 -9.64 -32.23
CA ALA A 316 -6.68 -9.42 -30.89
C ALA A 316 -6.03 -8.25 -30.15
N LEU A 317 -4.76 -7.96 -30.44
CA LEU A 317 -4.00 -6.95 -29.72
C LEU A 317 -4.36 -5.55 -30.19
N TYR A 318 -4.41 -4.63 -29.23
CA TYR A 318 -4.69 -3.23 -29.51
C TYR A 318 -3.55 -2.62 -30.36
N GLY A 319 -3.83 -2.33 -31.63
CA GLY A 319 -2.82 -1.83 -32.56
C GLY A 319 -1.85 -2.92 -33.05
N GLU A 320 -2.25 -4.19 -33.04
CA GLU A 320 -1.46 -5.34 -33.52
C GLU A 320 -0.08 -5.45 -32.83
N TRP A 321 0.94 -5.87 -33.58
CA TRP A 321 2.34 -5.90 -33.12
C TRP A 321 2.87 -4.52 -32.69
N LYS A 322 2.36 -3.42 -33.27
CA LYS A 322 2.76 -2.06 -32.91
C LYS A 322 2.36 -1.75 -31.48
N GLY A 323 1.22 -2.24 -31.03
CA GLY A 323 0.76 -2.15 -29.63
C GLY A 323 1.77 -2.71 -28.65
N ILE A 324 2.25 -3.94 -28.90
CA ILE A 324 3.26 -4.59 -28.05
C ILE A 324 4.55 -3.78 -28.02
N LEU A 325 4.99 -3.26 -29.17
CA LEU A 325 6.19 -2.42 -29.24
C LEU A 325 6.03 -1.11 -28.47
N THR A 326 4.86 -0.46 -28.55
CA THR A 326 4.60 0.74 -27.76
C THR A 326 4.58 0.43 -26.25
N GLY A 327 3.98 -0.69 -25.84
CA GLY A 327 4.01 -1.15 -24.46
C GLY A 327 5.44 -1.43 -23.98
N ALA A 328 6.24 -2.12 -24.79
CA ALA A 328 7.65 -2.37 -24.52
C ALA A 328 8.45 -1.05 -24.42
N ALA A 329 8.24 -0.10 -25.33
CA ALA A 329 8.89 1.21 -25.29
C ALA A 329 8.55 2.00 -24.02
N ILE A 330 7.27 2.02 -23.61
CA ILE A 330 6.83 2.66 -22.36
C ILE A 330 7.54 2.03 -21.16
N THR A 331 7.54 0.69 -21.08
CA THR A 331 8.18 0.00 -19.96
C THR A 331 9.71 0.19 -19.94
N GLY A 332 10.35 0.26 -21.11
CA GLY A 332 11.76 0.57 -21.25
C GLY A 332 12.09 1.99 -20.79
N LEU A 333 11.28 2.98 -21.19
CA LEU A 333 11.44 4.37 -20.75
C LEU A 333 11.25 4.51 -19.23
N VAL A 334 10.26 3.85 -18.65
CA VAL A 334 10.02 3.84 -17.20
C VAL A 334 11.19 3.19 -16.45
N SER A 335 11.73 2.09 -16.98
CA SER A 335 12.89 1.43 -16.40
C SER A 335 14.15 2.31 -16.44
N LEU A 336 14.35 3.04 -17.54
CA LEU A 336 15.46 3.98 -17.70
C LEU A 336 15.30 5.18 -16.75
N TYR A 337 14.09 5.72 -16.64
CA TYR A 337 13.77 6.80 -15.72
C TYR A 337 14.05 6.41 -14.26
N ASP A 338 13.62 5.23 -13.83
CA ASP A 338 13.92 4.70 -12.49
C ASP A 338 15.43 4.50 -12.28
N ALA A 339 16.15 4.00 -13.28
CA ALA A 339 17.61 3.85 -13.21
C ALA A 339 18.34 5.21 -13.10
N VAL A 340 17.86 6.24 -13.80
CA VAL A 340 18.42 7.60 -13.73
C VAL A 340 18.14 8.25 -12.38
N LEU A 341 16.93 8.10 -11.83
CA LEU A 341 16.57 8.66 -10.52
C LEU A 341 17.37 8.05 -9.36
N LYS A 342 17.83 6.80 -9.52
CA LYS A 342 18.64 6.10 -8.52
C LYS A 342 20.12 6.50 -8.53
N LYS A 343 20.57 7.28 -9.53
CA LYS A 343 21.96 7.71 -9.71
C LYS A 343 22.22 9.09 -9.09
#